data_AF-A0A450YK95-F1
#
_entry.id   AF-A0A450YK95-F1
#
_cell.length_a   1.000
_cell.length_b   1.000
_cell.length_c   1.000
_cell.angle_alpha   90.00
_cell.angle_beta   90.00
_cell.angle_gamma   90.00
#
_symmetry.space_group_name_H-M   'P 1'
#
loop_
_entity.id
_entity.type
_entity.pdbx_description
1 polymer ?
#
loop_
_entity_poly.entity_id
_entity_poly.type
_entity_poly.pdbx_seq_one_letter_code
_entity_poly.pdbx_strand_id
1 'polypeptide(L)'
;MSNYQRADVPGAIYFFTVVTCHRRPWFDREERIEIRREALRRTMTHWSFRIDAMVVLPDHIHCLWGLPEGENDFSVIVAISASIMPIPKTPPARTPPPPR
;
A
#
# COMPACT_ATOMS: atom_id res chain seq x y z
N MET A 1 19.43 -10.37 -7.43
CA MET A 1 18.46 -9.56 -8.20
C MET A 1 17.23 -10.42 -8.43
N SER A 2 16.03 -9.90 -8.20
CA SER A 2 14.80 -10.62 -8.54
C SER A 2 14.62 -10.61 -10.06
N ASN A 3 14.45 -11.78 -10.68
CA ASN A 3 14.09 -11.91 -12.09
C ASN A 3 12.55 -11.88 -12.24
N TYR A 4 11.92 -10.88 -11.62
CA TYR A 4 10.47 -10.76 -11.62
C TYR A 4 10.01 -10.10 -12.92
N GLN A 5 9.24 -10.83 -13.72
CA GLN A 5 8.55 -10.29 -14.88
C GLN A 5 7.16 -9.82 -14.46
N ARG A 6 6.82 -8.57 -14.81
CA ARG A 6 5.49 -8.03 -14.54
C ARG A 6 4.49 -8.70 -15.49
N ALA A 7 3.44 -9.27 -14.92
CA ALA A 7 2.26 -9.63 -15.69
C ALA A 7 1.57 -8.33 -16.10
N ASP A 8 1.38 -8.13 -17.40
CA ASP A 8 0.75 -6.95 -17.99
C ASP A 8 -0.47 -7.40 -18.79
N VAL A 9 -1.53 -7.74 -18.04
CA VAL A 9 -2.78 -8.28 -18.57
C VAL A 9 -3.89 -7.25 -18.34
N PRO A 10 -4.44 -6.66 -19.41
CA PRO A 10 -5.57 -5.73 -19.30
C PRO A 10 -6.77 -6.37 -18.61
N GLY A 11 -7.47 -5.63 -17.75
CA GLY A 11 -8.65 -6.14 -17.06
C GLY A 11 -8.37 -7.17 -15.94
N ALA A 12 -7.10 -7.49 -15.66
CA ALA A 12 -6.76 -8.50 -14.66
C ALA A 12 -6.88 -8.01 -13.22
N ILE A 13 -6.90 -8.97 -12.30
CA ILE A 13 -6.82 -8.74 -10.87
C ILE A 13 -5.40 -9.04 -10.39
N TYR A 14 -4.78 -8.07 -9.73
CA TYR A 14 -3.41 -8.13 -9.24
C TYR A 14 -3.37 -8.27 -7.74
N PHE A 15 -2.72 -9.32 -7.26
CA PHE A 15 -2.32 -9.44 -5.86
C PHE A 15 -0.92 -8.87 -5.66
N PHE A 16 -0.76 -8.02 -4.66
CA PHE A 16 0.56 -7.55 -4.26
C PHE A 16 0.61 -7.22 -2.76
N THR A 17 1.85 -7.12 -2.28
CA THR A 17 2.15 -6.78 -0.89
C THR A 17 2.99 -5.52 -0.83
N VAL A 18 2.55 -4.52 -0.05
CA VAL A 18 3.33 -3.32 0.25
C VAL A 18 3.83 -3.42 1.68
N VAL A 19 5.14 -3.33 1.86
CA VAL A 19 5.79 -3.43 3.16
C VAL A 19 6.31 -2.05 3.55
N THR A 20 6.15 -1.69 4.82
CA THR A 20 6.72 -0.47 5.40
C THR A 20 8.25 -0.48 5.35
N CYS A 21 8.85 0.71 5.33
CA CYS A 21 10.31 0.84 5.39
C CYS A 21 10.86 0.17 6.65
N HIS A 22 11.82 -0.75 6.48
CA HIS A 22 12.39 -1.59 7.54
C HIS A 22 11.36 -2.42 8.33
N ARG A 23 10.19 -2.74 7.75
CA ARG A 23 9.12 -3.52 8.41
C ARG A 23 8.66 -2.93 9.75
N ARG A 24 8.68 -1.60 9.88
CA ARG A 24 8.22 -0.93 11.09
C ARG A 24 6.70 -1.05 11.21
N PRO A 25 6.13 -1.31 12.40
CA PRO A 25 4.69 -1.45 12.58
C PRO A 25 3.99 -0.09 12.49
N TRP A 26 3.94 0.49 11.30
CA TRP A 26 3.36 1.81 11.06
C TRP A 26 1.85 1.80 11.24
N PHE A 27 1.16 0.70 10.94
CA PHE A 27 -0.29 0.57 11.03
C PHE A 27 -0.74 0.02 12.40
N ASP A 28 0.03 0.28 13.47
CA ASP A 28 -0.29 -0.09 14.85
C ASP A 28 -1.38 0.79 15.50
N ARG A 29 -1.79 1.86 14.80
CA ARG A 29 -2.71 2.89 15.29
C ARG A 29 -3.77 3.20 14.25
N GLU A 30 -5.01 3.36 14.68
CA GLU A 30 -6.17 3.60 13.82
C GLU A 30 -6.03 4.89 12.99
N GLU A 31 -5.45 5.95 13.55
CA GLU A 31 -5.27 7.22 12.84
C GLU A 31 -4.36 7.07 11.61
N ARG A 32 -3.35 6.20 11.70
CA ARG A 32 -2.43 5.92 10.60
C ARG A 32 -3.07 5.05 9.53
N ILE A 33 -3.97 4.15 9.93
CA ILE A 33 -4.81 3.39 8.99
C ILE A 33 -5.75 4.34 8.25
N GLU A 34 -6.32 5.35 8.93
CA GLU A 34 -7.22 6.30 8.27
C GLU A 34 -6.47 7.22 7.29
N ILE A 35 -5.27 7.70 7.63
CA ILE A 35 -4.40 8.43 6.69
C ILE A 35 -4.17 7.60 5.42
N ARG A 36 -3.94 6.29 5.56
CA ARG A 36 -3.75 5.36 4.44
C ARG A 36 -5.02 5.20 3.61
N ARG A 37 -6.20 5.07 4.24
CA ARG A 37 -7.49 5.00 3.54
C ARG A 37 -7.76 6.27 2.75
N GLU A 38 -7.51 7.43 3.34
CA GLU A 38 -7.69 8.71 2.68
C GLU A 38 -6.76 8.88 1.46
N ALA A 39 -5.49 8.49 1.60
CA ALA A 39 -4.55 8.46 0.47
C ALA A 39 -5.04 7.57 -0.69
N LEU A 40 -5.61 6.40 -0.37
CA LEU A 40 -6.20 5.50 -1.37
C LEU A 40 -7.43 6.12 -2.04
N ARG A 41 -8.35 6.71 -1.28
CA ARG A 41 -9.53 7.40 -1.83
C ARG A 41 -9.11 8.48 -2.83
N ARG A 42 -8.11 9.29 -2.50
CA ARG A 42 -7.54 10.30 -3.40
C ARG A 42 -6.85 9.70 -4.62
N THR A 43 -6.21 8.53 -4.48
CA THR A 43 -5.60 7.87 -5.64
C THR A 43 -6.69 7.38 -6.61
N MET A 44 -7.78 6.84 -6.08
CA MET A 44 -8.94 6.38 -6.86
C MET A 44 -9.70 7.51 -7.57
N THR A 45 -9.57 8.77 -7.14
CA THR A 45 -10.16 9.91 -7.89
C THR A 45 -9.36 10.28 -9.13
N HIS A 46 -8.07 9.92 -9.19
CA HIS A 46 -7.19 10.24 -10.31
C HIS A 46 -6.91 9.03 -11.21
N TRP A 47 -7.04 7.82 -10.67
CA TRP A 47 -6.70 6.57 -11.36
C TRP A 47 -7.85 5.58 -11.24
N SER A 48 -8.24 4.98 -12.37
CA SER A 48 -9.32 4.00 -12.42
C SER A 48 -8.80 2.61 -12.04
N PHE A 49 -9.13 2.16 -10.84
CA PHE A 49 -8.93 0.78 -10.39
C PHE A 49 -9.96 0.43 -9.32
N ARG A 50 -10.22 -0.86 -9.14
CA ARG A 50 -11.10 -1.39 -8.10
C ARG A 50 -10.26 -2.04 -7.01
N ILE A 51 -10.60 -1.78 -5.76
CA ILE A 51 -10.07 -2.54 -4.62
C ILE A 51 -11.01 -3.72 -4.39
N ASP A 52 -10.62 -4.91 -4.83
CA ASP A 52 -11.38 -6.14 -4.61
C ASP A 52 -11.25 -6.64 -3.17
N ALA A 53 -10.02 -6.57 -2.62
CA ALA A 53 -9.76 -6.86 -1.22
C ALA A 53 -8.53 -6.11 -0.71
N MET A 54 -8.51 -5.81 0.58
CA MET A 54 -7.35 -5.20 1.25
C MET A 54 -7.31 -5.61 2.72
N VAL A 55 -6.14 -6.07 3.17
CA VAL A 55 -5.88 -6.39 4.58
C VAL A 55 -4.71 -5.54 5.05
N VAL A 56 -4.88 -4.85 6.17
CA VAL A 56 -3.83 -4.04 6.80
C VAL A 56 -3.29 -4.79 8.00
N LEU A 57 -1.99 -5.08 7.96
CA LEU A 57 -1.22 -5.64 9.06
C LEU A 57 -0.30 -4.53 9.62
N PRO A 58 0.25 -4.69 10.84
CA PRO A 58 1.02 -3.62 11.47
C PRO A 58 2.14 -3.05 10.59
N ASP A 59 2.89 -3.88 9.86
CA ASP A 59 4.05 -3.49 9.06
C ASP A 59 3.87 -3.64 7.54
N HIS A 60 2.74 -4.19 7.06
CA HIS A 60 2.51 -4.42 5.64
C HIS A 60 1.02 -4.50 5.29
N ILE A 61 0.73 -4.46 4.00
CA ILE A 61 -0.62 -4.50 3.45
C ILE A 61 -0.66 -5.50 2.31
N HIS A 62 -1.67 -6.36 2.32
CA HIS A 62 -2.04 -7.19 1.18
C HIS A 62 -3.20 -6.55 0.43
N CYS A 63 -3.10 -6.47 -0.89
CA CYS A 63 -4.13 -5.91 -1.76
C CYS A 63 -4.43 -6.86 -2.91
N LEU A 64 -5.71 -6.92 -3.28
CA LEU A 64 -6.17 -7.37 -4.60
C LEU A 64 -6.81 -6.19 -5.30
N TRP A 65 -6.24 -5.78 -6.43
CA TRP A 65 -6.78 -4.70 -7.26
C TRP A 65 -7.16 -5.19 -8.64
N GLY A 66 -8.39 -4.90 -9.06
CA GLY A 66 -8.84 -5.07 -10.44
C GLY A 66 -8.56 -3.81 -11.26
N LEU A 67 -7.98 -3.98 -12.45
CA LEU A 67 -7.88 -2.90 -13.43
C LEU A 67 -9.06 -2.96 -14.41
N PRO A 68 -9.54 -1.81 -14.91
CA PRO A 68 -10.50 -1.80 -16.01
C PRO A 68 -9.87 -2.30 -17.31
N GLU A 69 -10.70 -2.69 -18.28
CA GLU A 69 -10.23 -3.01 -19.63
C GLU A 69 -9.57 -1.77 -20.26
N GLY A 70 -8.36 -1.95 -20.80
CA GLY A 70 -7.55 -0.86 -21.37
C GLY A 70 -6.50 -0.28 -20.41
N GLU A 71 -6.58 -0.57 -19.10
CA GLU A 71 -5.53 -0.24 -18.14
C GLU A 71 -4.68 -1.47 -17.86
N ASN A 72 -3.36 -1.29 -17.90
CA ASN A 72 -2.41 -2.40 -17.90
C ASN A 72 -1.23 -2.17 -16.92
N ASP A 73 -0.95 -0.93 -16.53
CA ASP A 73 0.12 -0.62 -15.57
C ASP A 73 -0.36 -0.54 -14.10
N PHE A 74 -0.58 -1.71 -13.49
CA PHE A 74 -0.87 -1.79 -12.05
C PHE A 74 0.27 -1.21 -11.19
N SER A 75 1.50 -1.23 -11.69
CA SER A 75 2.69 -0.87 -10.91
C SER A 75 2.79 0.63 -10.66
N VAL A 76 2.35 1.46 -11.62
CA VAL A 76 2.23 2.91 -11.44
C VAL A 76 1.23 3.24 -10.33
N ILE A 77 0.07 2.57 -10.32
CA ILE A 77 -0.96 2.78 -9.31
C ILE A 77 -0.45 2.40 -7.91
N VAL A 78 0.30 1.29 -7.82
CA VAL A 78 0.93 0.86 -6.55
C VAL A 78 1.95 1.88 -6.07
N ALA A 79 2.82 2.36 -6.96
CA ALA A 79 3.86 3.33 -6.63
C ALA A 79 3.27 4.67 -6.15
N ILE A 80 2.25 5.17 -6.85
CA ILE A 80 1.56 6.43 -6.49
C ILE A 80 0.84 6.26 -5.15
N SER A 81 0.13 5.15 -4.96
CA SER A 81 -0.55 4.84 -3.70
C SER A 81 0.41 4.72 -2.50
N ALA A 82 1.65 4.28 -2.74
CA ALA A 82 2.70 4.24 -1.73
C ALA A 82 3.32 5.63 -1.48
N SER A 83 3.44 6.46 -2.51
CA SER A 83 4.02 7.80 -2.43
C SER A 83 3.10 8.85 -1.81
N ILE A 84 1.77 8.67 -1.88
CA ILE A 84 0.79 9.59 -1.28
C ILE A 84 0.69 9.37 0.24
N MET A 85 1.25 8.28 0.79
CA MET A 85 1.43 8.20 2.24
C MET A 85 2.41 9.30 2.68
N PRO A 86 2.01 10.21 3.59
CA PRO A 86 2.99 11.07 4.23
C PRO A 86 3.88 10.16 5.08
N ILE A 87 5.07 9.84 4.60
CA ILE A 87 6.15 9.35 5.46
C ILE A 87 6.44 10.53 6.39
N PRO A 88 6.12 10.49 7.69
CA PRO A 88 6.56 11.55 8.56
C PRO A 88 8.09 11.51 8.57
N LYS A 89 8.71 12.67 8.35
CA LYS A 89 10.17 12.84 8.43
C LYS A 89 10.71 12.50 9.83
N THR A 90 9.82 12.36 10.81
CA THR A 90 10.15 12.05 12.20
C THR A 90 9.76 10.60 12.52
N PRO A 91 10.70 9.72 12.90
CA PRO A 91 10.38 8.37 13.33
C PRO A 91 9.48 8.38 14.57
N PRO A 92 8.57 7.40 14.72
CA PRO A 92 7.78 7.29 15.94
C PRO A 92 8.71 7.10 17.15
N ALA A 93 8.34 7.71 18.27
CA ALA A 93 9.08 7.56 19.53
C ALA A 93 9.26 6.07 19.84
N ARG A 94 10.50 5.66 20.13
CA ARG A 94 10.79 4.30 20.60
C ARG A 94 9.99 4.06 21.88
N THR A 95 9.12 3.07 21.88
CA THR A 95 8.62 2.49 23.14
C THR A 95 9.82 1.86 23.86
N PRO A 96 10.10 2.25 25.12
CA PRO A 96 11.16 1.61 25.89
C PRO A 96 10.80 0.13 26.12
N PRO A 97 11.79 -0.77 26.15
CA PRO A 97 11.54 -2.16 26.49
C PRO A 97 10.93 -2.28 27.90
N PRO A 98 10.11 -3.31 28.16
CA PRO A 98 9.57 -3.55 29.49
C PRO A 98 10.70 -3.73 30.52
N PRO A 99 10.51 -3.30 31.79
CA PRO A 99 11.49 -3.55 32.84
C PRO A 99 11.69 -5.06 33.02
N ARG A 100 12.95 -5.47 33.28
CA ARG A 100 13.31 -6.84 33.64
C ARG A 100 12.75 -7.22 35.01
#